data_AF-A0A7S0DZJ2-F1
#
_entry.id   AF-A0A7S0DZJ2-F1
#
_cell.length_a   1.000
_cell.length_b   1.000
_cell.length_c   1.000
_cell.angle_alpha   90.00
_cell.angle_beta   90.00
_cell.angle_gamma   90.00
#
_symmetry.space_group_name_H-M   'P 1'
#
loop_
_entity.id
_entity.type
_entity.pdbx_description
1 polymer ?
#
loop_
_entity_poly.entity_id
_entity_poly.type
_entity_poly.pdbx_seq_one_letter_code
_entity_poly.pdbx_strand_id
1 'polypeptide(L)'
;SRPAGVVEMMKGIIPLILVLGISCSDAFVVPASVALARKGLGVRMSATSQQGAAPFGTVQDLQYVVDEAAKGLNWKKKVTLLGSTGSIGTQTLDIVKNVPERFEIEGLAAGGNVALLAEQIKEFNPKIVSVRDESVLKELKEALSGWNGKMPELVFGPKGIAEVAKFGDSDVVVTGIVGCAGLLPTVEAIKAGKDIALANKETLISGGPVILPLLKEYGVKMTPADSEHSAIFQSLQGVPPGGLRKVILTASGGAFRDFSADELLELCEKDPEFIRKKATTHPNWDMGAKITVDSATLMNKGLEVIEAHYLFGVSYDQIEVVVHPQSILHSAIET
;
A
#
# COMPACT_ATOMS: atom_id res chain seq x y z
N SER A 1 -10.95 -9.08 27.89
CA SER A 1 -12.27 -9.43 27.33
C SER A 1 -12.20 -9.18 25.83
N ARG A 2 -12.46 -10.19 24.98
CA ARG A 2 -12.52 -9.96 23.53
C ARG A 2 -13.63 -8.93 23.25
N PRO A 3 -13.44 -7.92 22.38
CA PRO A 3 -14.50 -6.97 22.10
C PRO A 3 -15.62 -7.70 21.37
N ALA A 4 -16.78 -7.81 22.03
CA ALA A 4 -17.95 -8.53 21.53
C ALA A 4 -18.41 -8.03 20.15
N GLY A 5 -18.15 -6.77 19.81
CA GLY A 5 -18.54 -6.15 18.54
C GLY A 5 -17.84 -6.73 17.30
N VAL A 6 -16.57 -7.15 17.39
CA VAL A 6 -15.84 -7.68 16.21
C VAL A 6 -16.37 -9.06 15.82
N VAL A 7 -16.69 -9.90 16.82
CA VAL A 7 -17.23 -11.25 16.60
C VAL A 7 -18.66 -11.19 16.03
N GLU A 8 -19.46 -10.22 16.45
CA GLU A 8 -20.83 -10.03 15.97
C GLU A 8 -20.87 -9.48 14.53
N MET A 9 -20.00 -8.50 14.23
CA MET A 9 -19.82 -7.97 12.87
C MET A 9 -19.34 -9.05 11.88
N MET A 10 -18.48 -9.97 12.32
CA MET A 10 -17.98 -11.06 11.47
C MET A 10 -19.02 -12.12 11.07
N LYS A 11 -20.13 -12.27 11.81
CA LYS A 11 -21.16 -13.28 11.50
C LYS A 11 -21.87 -13.01 10.17
N GLY A 12 -22.14 -11.75 9.84
CA GLY A 12 -22.74 -11.37 8.54
C GLY A 12 -21.72 -11.30 7.39
N ILE A 13 -20.43 -11.15 7.71
CA ILE A 13 -19.35 -10.98 6.71
C ILE A 13 -18.97 -12.32 6.04
N ILE A 14 -18.99 -13.44 6.76
CA ILE A 14 -18.58 -14.74 6.20
C ILE A 14 -19.45 -15.17 5.00
N PRO A 15 -20.80 -15.09 5.07
CA PRO A 15 -21.66 -15.45 3.94
C PRO A 15 -21.57 -14.45 2.79
N LEU A 16 -21.32 -13.17 3.10
CA LEU A 16 -21.06 -12.13 2.12
C LEU A 16 -19.78 -12.45 1.31
N ILE A 17 -18.70 -12.88 1.96
CA ILE A 17 -17.45 -13.31 1.30
C ILE A 17 -17.71 -14.49 0.34
N LEU A 18 -18.54 -15.45 0.74
CA LEU A 18 -18.88 -16.63 -0.07
C LEU A 18 -19.70 -16.26 -1.32
N VAL A 19 -20.72 -15.41 -1.18
CA VAL A 19 -21.57 -14.95 -2.31
C VAL A 19 -20.77 -14.11 -3.31
N LEU A 20 -19.83 -13.32 -2.82
CA LEU A 20 -18.97 -12.46 -3.65
C LEU A 20 -17.82 -13.22 -4.30
N GLY A 21 -17.65 -14.52 -4.00
CA GLY A 21 -16.60 -15.36 -4.57
C GLY A 21 -15.19 -14.84 -4.26
N ILE A 22 -15.02 -14.12 -3.14
CA ILE A 22 -13.74 -13.54 -2.73
C ILE A 22 -12.84 -14.69 -2.28
N SER A 23 -12.08 -15.24 -3.22
CA SER A 23 -11.12 -16.29 -2.94
C SER A 23 -9.83 -15.68 -2.38
N CYS A 24 -9.45 -16.08 -1.17
CA CYS A 24 -8.10 -15.84 -0.63
C CYS A 24 -6.98 -16.51 -1.45
N SER A 25 -7.31 -17.29 -2.49
CA SER A 25 -6.34 -18.10 -3.23
C SER A 25 -5.33 -17.28 -4.06
N ASP A 26 -5.63 -16.04 -4.44
CA ASP A 26 -4.65 -15.16 -5.11
C ASP A 26 -3.76 -14.37 -4.12
N ALA A 27 -4.07 -14.43 -2.81
CA ALA A 27 -3.32 -13.74 -1.75
C ALA A 27 -2.28 -14.62 -1.04
N PHE A 28 -2.31 -15.94 -1.25
CA PHE A 28 -1.45 -16.90 -0.55
C PHE A 28 -0.87 -17.95 -1.51
N VAL A 29 -0.14 -17.50 -2.53
CA VAL A 29 0.85 -18.36 -3.18
C VAL A 29 2.20 -17.69 -3.04
N VAL A 30 2.89 -17.97 -1.94
CA VAL A 30 4.35 -17.86 -1.92
C VAL A 30 4.84 -18.97 -2.85
N PRO A 31 5.52 -18.68 -3.97
CA PRO A 31 6.12 -19.72 -4.78
C PRO A 31 7.05 -20.56 -3.91
N ALA A 32 6.92 -21.89 -3.99
CA ALA A 32 7.74 -22.85 -3.24
C ALA A 32 9.26 -22.72 -3.50
N SER A 33 9.69 -21.83 -4.40
CA SER A 33 11.09 -21.47 -4.63
C SER A 33 11.71 -20.59 -3.53
N VAL A 34 10.93 -20.07 -2.57
CA VAL A 34 11.46 -19.48 -1.31
C VAL A 34 11.45 -20.53 -0.19
N ALA A 35 11.86 -21.76 -0.49
CA ALA A 35 12.15 -22.76 0.54
C ALA A 35 13.56 -22.50 1.11
N LEU A 36 13.66 -21.57 2.05
CA LEU A 36 14.87 -21.40 2.86
C LEU A 36 15.05 -22.66 3.72
N ALA A 37 16.22 -23.29 3.54
CA ALA A 37 16.65 -24.47 4.26
C ALA A 37 16.45 -24.28 5.78
N ARG A 38 15.58 -25.11 6.36
CA ARG A 38 15.46 -25.26 7.82
C ARG A 38 16.78 -25.81 8.36
N LYS A 39 17.70 -24.93 8.74
CA LYS A 39 18.71 -25.24 9.76
C LYS A 39 18.30 -24.54 11.05
N GLY A 40 18.21 -25.34 12.12
CA GLY A 40 17.56 -25.00 13.37
C GLY A 40 18.06 -23.70 13.99
N LEU A 41 17.15 -22.74 14.09
CA LEU A 41 17.21 -21.63 15.04
C LEU A 41 15.91 -21.71 15.84
N GLY A 42 15.99 -22.34 17.01
CA GLY A 42 14.95 -22.25 18.02
C GLY A 42 14.93 -20.83 18.56
N VAL A 43 14.24 -19.92 17.88
CA VAL A 43 13.99 -18.58 18.38
C VAL A 43 12.79 -18.67 19.32
N ARG A 44 13.06 -18.69 20.63
CA ARG A 44 12.09 -18.23 21.62
C ARG A 44 11.82 -16.77 21.29
N MET A 45 10.63 -16.44 20.80
CA MET A 45 10.19 -15.05 20.71
C MET A 45 10.01 -14.50 22.13
N SER A 46 11.01 -13.80 22.65
CA SER A 46 10.80 -12.89 23.77
C SER A 46 9.96 -11.72 23.29
N ALA A 47 9.01 -11.28 24.11
CA ALA A 47 8.23 -10.05 23.92
C ALA A 47 9.15 -8.82 24.06
N THR A 48 10.00 -8.59 23.09
CA THR A 48 10.66 -7.32 22.81
C THR A 48 9.82 -6.61 21.77
N SER A 49 9.45 -5.36 22.04
CA SER A 49 8.71 -4.47 21.13
C SER A 49 9.21 -4.65 19.70
N GLN A 50 8.39 -5.19 18.81
CA GLN A 50 8.74 -5.26 17.40
C GLN A 50 8.94 -3.84 16.90
N GLN A 51 10.10 -3.57 16.30
CA GLN A 51 10.34 -2.30 15.63
C GLN A 51 9.50 -2.28 14.35
N GLY A 52 8.60 -1.31 14.24
CA GLY A 52 7.74 -1.15 13.07
C GLY A 52 8.51 -0.71 11.82
N ALA A 53 7.88 -0.83 10.65
CA ALA A 53 8.46 -0.40 9.38
C ALA A 53 8.53 1.13 9.22
N ALA A 54 7.61 1.87 9.88
CA ALA A 54 7.55 3.31 9.79
C ALA A 54 8.66 3.99 10.64
N PRO A 55 9.30 5.06 10.14
CA PRO A 55 10.35 5.76 10.87
C PRO A 55 9.75 6.69 11.93
N PHE A 56 9.36 6.13 13.08
CA PHE A 56 8.87 6.90 14.22
C PHE A 56 9.24 6.21 15.55
N GLY A 57 9.11 6.96 16.64
CA GLY A 57 9.22 6.41 17.99
C GLY A 57 10.66 6.16 18.44
N THR A 58 11.66 6.57 17.65
CA THR A 58 13.07 6.63 18.08
C THR A 58 13.55 8.09 18.18
N VAL A 59 14.63 8.30 18.95
CA VAL A 59 15.27 9.63 19.05
C VAL A 59 15.83 10.07 17.69
N GLN A 60 16.30 9.12 16.90
CA GLN A 60 16.82 9.35 15.55
C GLN A 60 15.72 9.84 14.60
N ASP A 61 14.51 9.27 14.69
CA ASP A 61 13.38 9.70 13.87
C ASP A 61 12.95 11.13 14.23
N LEU A 62 12.87 11.44 15.54
CA LEU A 62 12.54 12.79 15.99
C LEU A 62 13.59 13.81 15.52
N GLN A 63 14.87 13.48 15.66
CA GLN A 63 15.96 14.34 15.21
C GLN A 63 15.89 14.55 13.69
N TYR A 64 15.62 13.48 12.92
CA TYR A 64 15.45 13.58 11.47
C TYR A 64 14.34 14.55 11.08
N VAL A 65 13.16 14.48 11.72
CA VAL A 65 12.04 15.40 11.43
C VAL A 65 12.43 16.85 11.72
N VAL A 66 13.10 17.10 12.85
CA VAL A 66 13.58 18.44 13.23
C VAL A 66 14.61 18.96 12.22
N ASP A 67 15.56 18.12 11.84
CA ASP A 67 16.62 18.48 10.88
C ASP A 67 16.03 18.78 9.49
N GLU A 68 15.10 17.96 9.01
CA GLU A 68 14.41 18.18 7.74
C GLU A 68 13.59 19.46 7.75
N ALA A 69 12.87 19.74 8.85
CA ALA A 69 12.12 20.99 9.00
C ALA A 69 13.04 22.22 9.00
N ALA A 70 14.26 22.09 9.52
CA ALA A 70 15.25 23.16 9.56
C ALA A 70 15.95 23.42 8.20
N LYS A 71 16.00 22.43 7.30
CA LYS A 71 16.68 22.53 5.98
C LYS A 71 16.00 23.47 4.98
N GLY A 72 14.80 23.98 5.28
CA GLY A 72 14.04 24.83 4.36
C GLY A 72 13.49 24.07 3.15
N LEU A 73 13.10 24.79 2.08
CA LEU A 73 12.34 24.22 0.96
C LEU A 73 13.18 23.94 -0.30
N ASN A 74 14.51 24.02 -0.22
CA ASN A 74 15.42 23.83 -1.37
C ASN A 74 15.85 22.36 -1.52
N TRP A 75 14.90 21.48 -1.78
CA TRP A 75 15.15 20.08 -2.07
C TRP A 75 14.38 19.64 -3.31
N LYS A 76 14.93 18.65 -4.02
CA LYS A 76 14.27 17.97 -5.12
C LYS A 76 14.40 16.47 -4.93
N LYS A 77 13.27 15.77 -4.89
CA LYS A 77 13.20 14.31 -4.75
C LYS A 77 12.91 13.65 -6.09
N LYS A 78 13.70 12.63 -6.41
CA LYS A 78 13.51 11.73 -7.53
C LYS A 78 12.62 10.57 -7.11
N VAL A 79 11.55 10.35 -7.88
CA VAL A 79 10.49 9.41 -7.58
C VAL A 79 10.44 8.34 -8.66
N THR A 80 10.48 7.08 -8.25
CA THR A 80 10.07 5.94 -9.10
C THR A 80 8.66 5.53 -8.72
N LEU A 81 7.78 5.35 -9.71
CA LEU A 81 6.38 5.02 -9.48
C LEU A 81 6.02 3.66 -10.08
N LEU A 82 5.67 2.71 -9.21
CA LEU A 82 5.19 1.40 -9.61
C LEU A 82 3.66 1.41 -9.67
N GLY A 83 3.06 1.19 -10.84
CA GLY A 83 1.62 1.30 -11.03
C GLY A 83 1.16 2.71 -11.44
N SER A 84 1.89 3.38 -12.34
CA SER A 84 1.67 4.79 -12.71
C SER A 84 0.31 5.10 -13.33
N THR A 85 -0.32 4.12 -13.99
CA THR A 85 -1.63 4.27 -14.64
C THR A 85 -2.81 3.87 -13.76
N GLY A 86 -2.56 3.50 -12.50
CA GLY A 86 -3.61 3.24 -11.51
C GLY A 86 -3.96 4.50 -10.72
N SER A 87 -4.98 4.41 -9.86
CA SER A 87 -5.48 5.57 -9.09
C SER A 87 -4.39 6.26 -8.25
N ILE A 88 -3.59 5.50 -7.50
CA ILE A 88 -2.46 6.04 -6.74
C ILE A 88 -1.43 6.67 -7.67
N GLY A 89 -1.16 6.03 -8.81
CA GLY A 89 -0.15 6.49 -9.75
C GLY A 89 -0.52 7.83 -10.39
N THR A 90 -1.75 7.96 -10.88
CA THR A 90 -2.23 9.21 -11.49
C THR A 90 -2.25 10.34 -10.47
N GLN A 91 -2.74 10.10 -9.25
CA GLN A 91 -2.74 11.10 -8.17
C GLN A 91 -1.32 11.53 -7.77
N THR A 92 -0.36 10.59 -7.75
CA THR A 92 1.05 10.90 -7.48
C THR A 92 1.62 11.81 -8.58
N LEU A 93 1.34 11.50 -9.84
CA LEU A 93 1.77 12.31 -10.98
C LEU A 93 1.11 13.69 -10.99
N ASP A 94 -0.14 13.81 -10.56
CA ASP A 94 -0.82 15.10 -10.40
C ASP A 94 -0.10 15.98 -9.36
N ILE A 95 0.34 15.41 -8.23
CA ILE A 95 1.14 16.15 -7.25
C ILE A 95 2.46 16.61 -7.87
N VAL A 96 3.17 15.72 -8.55
CA VAL A 96 4.46 16.03 -9.19
C VAL A 96 4.31 17.14 -10.23
N LYS A 97 3.23 17.11 -11.03
CA LYS A 97 2.90 18.13 -12.01
C LYS A 97 2.67 19.51 -11.39
N ASN A 98 2.05 19.56 -10.21
CA ASN A 98 1.76 20.82 -9.51
C ASN A 98 2.96 21.37 -8.73
N VAL A 99 4.00 20.54 -8.49
CA VAL A 99 5.19 20.93 -7.70
C VAL A 99 6.49 20.41 -8.37
N PRO A 100 6.76 20.75 -9.65
CA PRO A 100 7.84 20.16 -10.45
C PRO A 100 9.25 20.60 -10.00
N GLU A 101 9.36 21.69 -9.25
CA GLU A 101 10.61 22.14 -8.64
C GLU A 101 11.08 21.22 -7.51
N ARG A 102 10.16 20.44 -6.93
CA ARG A 102 10.44 19.54 -5.80
C ARG A 102 10.43 18.07 -6.15
N PHE A 103 9.78 17.68 -7.24
CA PHE A 103 9.67 16.28 -7.62
C PHE A 103 10.06 16.07 -9.08
N GLU A 104 10.73 14.96 -9.33
CA GLU A 104 11.10 14.49 -10.66
C GLU A 104 10.81 13.00 -10.78
N ILE A 105 10.22 12.58 -11.89
CA ILE A 105 9.97 11.17 -12.17
C ILE A 105 11.22 10.54 -12.78
N GLU A 106 11.84 9.62 -12.05
CA GLU A 106 13.01 8.88 -12.51
C GLU A 106 12.59 7.65 -13.35
N GLY A 107 11.54 6.95 -12.94
CA GLY A 107 11.05 5.76 -13.63
C GLY A 107 9.58 5.47 -13.38
N LEU A 108 8.93 4.85 -14.38
CA LEU A 108 7.53 4.44 -14.31
C LEU A 108 7.39 2.94 -14.56
N ALA A 109 6.46 2.29 -13.86
CA ALA A 109 6.00 0.97 -14.24
C ALA A 109 4.48 0.95 -14.34
N ALA A 110 3.94 0.28 -15.36
CA ALA A 110 2.51 0.14 -15.53
C ALA A 110 2.14 -1.28 -16.01
N GLY A 111 0.84 -1.58 -15.95
CA GLY A 111 0.28 -2.80 -16.49
C GLY A 111 0.18 -2.74 -18.01
N GLY A 112 -1.03 -2.48 -18.52
CA GLY A 112 -1.36 -2.49 -19.95
C GLY A 112 -2.06 -1.25 -20.48
N ASN A 113 -2.20 -0.17 -19.71
CA ASN A 113 -2.82 1.07 -20.20
C ASN A 113 -1.81 1.89 -21.02
N VAL A 114 -1.57 1.47 -22.26
CA VAL A 114 -0.54 2.03 -23.15
C VAL A 114 -0.79 3.50 -23.48
N ALA A 115 -2.05 3.88 -23.76
CA ALA A 115 -2.39 5.24 -24.14
C ALA A 115 -2.02 6.24 -23.03
N LEU A 116 -2.47 5.99 -21.80
CA LEU A 116 -2.16 6.84 -20.65
C LEU A 116 -0.67 6.81 -20.32
N LEU A 117 -0.02 5.64 -20.38
CA LEU A 117 1.41 5.54 -20.13
C LEU A 117 2.23 6.36 -21.15
N ALA A 118 1.85 6.36 -22.43
CA ALA A 118 2.52 7.15 -23.45
C ALA A 118 2.38 8.66 -23.18
N GLU A 119 1.24 9.12 -22.69
CA GLU A 119 1.05 10.51 -22.25
C GLU A 119 1.95 10.84 -21.06
N GLN A 120 1.99 9.97 -20.04
CA GLN A 120 2.86 10.12 -18.87
C GLN A 120 4.35 10.18 -19.25
N ILE A 121 4.79 9.36 -20.20
CA ILE A 121 6.18 9.40 -20.70
C ILE A 121 6.50 10.75 -21.36
N LYS A 122 5.59 11.25 -22.19
CA LYS A 122 5.76 12.52 -22.91
C LYS A 122 5.82 13.71 -21.96
N GLU A 123 5.01 13.68 -20.90
CA GLU A 123 4.94 14.76 -19.91
C GLU A 123 6.12 14.74 -18.94
N PHE A 124 6.43 13.58 -18.36
CA PHE A 124 7.37 13.49 -17.24
C PHE A 124 8.80 13.08 -17.65
N ASN A 125 9.02 12.66 -18.90
CA ASN A 125 10.33 12.25 -19.44
C ASN A 125 11.12 11.29 -18.51
N PRO A 126 10.53 10.17 -18.05
CA PRO A 126 11.23 9.21 -17.20
C PRO A 126 12.45 8.63 -17.91
N LYS A 127 13.42 8.11 -17.14
CA LYS A 127 14.63 7.49 -17.71
C LYS A 127 14.44 6.00 -18.01
N ILE A 128 13.57 5.33 -17.27
CA ILE A 128 13.22 3.91 -17.48
C ILE A 128 11.70 3.70 -17.37
N VAL A 129 11.16 2.79 -18.17
CA VAL A 129 9.77 2.38 -18.10
C VAL A 129 9.62 0.87 -18.20
N SER A 130 8.81 0.28 -17.31
CA SER A 130 8.38 -1.11 -17.41
C SER A 130 6.90 -1.25 -17.76
N VAL A 131 6.60 -2.25 -18.58
CA VAL A 131 5.23 -2.71 -18.87
C VAL A 131 5.04 -4.18 -18.48
N ARG A 132 3.79 -4.66 -18.48
CA ARG A 132 3.46 -6.03 -18.04
C ARG A 132 4.18 -7.13 -18.82
N ASP A 133 4.24 -7.02 -20.15
CA ASP A 133 4.72 -8.09 -21.02
C ASP A 133 5.23 -7.54 -22.36
N GLU A 134 5.79 -8.44 -23.18
CA GLU A 134 6.38 -8.08 -24.47
C GLU A 134 5.34 -7.56 -25.48
N SER A 135 4.08 -8.01 -25.40
CA SER A 135 3.03 -7.50 -26.30
C SER A 135 2.72 -6.03 -26.01
N VAL A 136 2.52 -5.68 -24.74
CA VAL A 136 2.29 -4.28 -24.33
C VAL A 136 3.50 -3.41 -24.66
N LEU A 137 4.72 -3.96 -24.59
CA LEU A 137 5.93 -3.24 -24.95
C LEU A 137 5.96 -2.84 -26.44
N LYS A 138 5.47 -3.71 -27.33
CA LYS A 138 5.36 -3.43 -28.76
C LYS A 138 4.36 -2.31 -29.03
N GLU A 139 3.17 -2.40 -28.42
CA GLU A 139 2.14 -1.36 -28.51
C GLU A 139 2.65 -0.01 -27.99
N LEU A 140 3.40 0.01 -26.88
CA LEU A 140 3.98 1.25 -26.35
C LEU A 140 5.00 1.88 -27.29
N LYS A 141 5.86 1.07 -27.92
CA LYS A 141 6.82 1.57 -28.92
C LYS A 141 6.11 2.19 -30.13
N GLU A 142 5.00 1.60 -30.56
CA GLU A 142 4.17 2.14 -31.63
C GLU A 142 3.49 3.46 -31.21
N ALA A 143 2.94 3.54 -30.00
CA ALA A 143 2.31 4.74 -29.45
C ALA A 143 3.29 5.92 -29.24
N LEU A 144 4.59 5.61 -29.07
CA LEU A 144 5.68 6.58 -28.98
C LEU A 144 6.35 6.84 -30.34
N SER A 145 5.94 6.17 -31.42
CA SER A 145 6.50 6.39 -32.75
C SER A 145 6.27 7.84 -33.20
N GLY A 146 7.31 8.48 -33.72
CA GLY A 146 7.27 9.89 -34.14
C GLY A 146 7.32 10.92 -33.00
N TRP A 147 7.39 10.51 -31.73
CA TRP A 147 7.68 11.44 -30.64
C TRP A 147 9.18 11.81 -30.65
N ASN A 148 9.49 13.11 -30.68
CA ASN A 148 10.86 13.63 -30.75
C ASN A 148 11.55 13.78 -29.37
N GLY A 149 10.94 13.26 -28.31
CA GLY A 149 11.51 13.30 -26.96
C GLY A 149 12.60 12.25 -26.74
N LYS A 150 13.22 12.32 -25.56
CA LYS A 150 14.23 11.32 -25.16
C LYS A 150 13.51 10.02 -24.81
N MET A 151 13.75 8.97 -25.58
CA MET A 151 13.19 7.66 -25.31
C MET A 151 13.75 7.09 -24.00
N PRO A 152 12.89 6.65 -23.05
CA PRO A 152 13.34 5.91 -21.87
C PRO A 152 13.92 4.55 -22.26
N GLU A 153 14.71 3.97 -21.36
CA GLU A 153 14.97 2.53 -21.40
C GLU A 153 13.64 1.79 -21.18
N LEU A 154 13.28 0.89 -22.11
CA LEU A 154 12.03 0.15 -22.04
C LEU A 154 12.28 -1.31 -21.67
N VAL A 155 11.74 -1.73 -20.53
CA VAL A 155 11.80 -3.09 -20.00
C VAL A 155 10.39 -3.65 -19.81
N PHE A 156 10.26 -4.95 -19.51
CA PHE A 156 8.95 -5.57 -19.33
C PHE A 156 8.98 -6.77 -18.39
N GLY A 157 7.79 -7.18 -17.93
CA GLY A 157 7.60 -8.37 -17.13
C GLY A 157 8.00 -8.20 -15.67
N PRO A 158 7.93 -9.30 -14.89
CA PRO A 158 8.30 -9.30 -13.47
C PRO A 158 9.74 -8.86 -13.21
N LYS A 159 10.66 -9.13 -14.14
CA LYS A 159 12.04 -8.61 -14.07
C LYS A 159 12.08 -7.11 -14.36
N GLY A 160 11.37 -6.64 -15.38
CA GLY A 160 11.35 -5.23 -15.76
C GLY A 160 10.87 -4.31 -14.65
N ILE A 161 9.80 -4.67 -13.92
CA ILE A 161 9.31 -3.85 -12.81
C ILE A 161 10.32 -3.79 -11.64
N ALA A 162 11.03 -4.89 -11.38
CA ALA A 162 12.10 -4.92 -10.39
C ALA A 162 13.31 -4.07 -10.83
N GLU A 163 13.67 -4.09 -12.11
CA GLU A 163 14.69 -3.20 -12.68
C GLU A 163 14.31 -1.74 -12.52
N VAL A 164 13.07 -1.34 -12.85
CA VAL A 164 12.57 0.02 -12.62
C VAL A 164 12.65 0.41 -11.14
N ALA A 165 12.25 -0.49 -10.23
CA ALA A 165 12.25 -0.22 -8.80
C ALA A 165 13.65 0.11 -8.28
N LYS A 166 14.71 -0.56 -8.75
CA LYS A 166 16.11 -0.30 -8.35
C LYS A 166 16.87 0.66 -9.26
N PHE A 167 16.30 1.12 -10.36
CA PHE A 167 17.00 1.93 -11.37
C PHE A 167 17.47 3.31 -10.87
N GLY A 168 18.68 3.71 -11.27
CA GLY A 168 19.18 5.06 -11.07
C GLY A 168 19.35 5.43 -9.59
N ASP A 169 19.26 6.72 -9.31
CA ASP A 169 19.43 7.32 -7.98
C ASP A 169 18.12 7.90 -7.45
N SER A 170 16.98 7.23 -7.70
CA SER A 170 15.71 7.69 -7.11
C SER A 170 15.73 7.60 -5.59
N ASP A 171 15.28 8.67 -4.95
CA ASP A 171 15.23 8.77 -3.48
C ASP A 171 14.13 7.88 -2.92
N VAL A 172 13.00 7.80 -3.61
CA VAL A 172 11.80 7.10 -3.15
C VAL A 172 11.11 6.30 -4.25
N VAL A 173 10.62 5.11 -3.88
CA VAL A 173 9.75 4.27 -4.71
C VAL A 173 8.34 4.28 -4.14
N VAL A 174 7.37 4.74 -4.93
CA VAL A 174 5.94 4.70 -4.60
C VAL A 174 5.35 3.40 -5.11
N THR A 175 4.74 2.61 -4.23
CA THR A 175 4.18 1.28 -4.54
C THR A 175 2.67 1.35 -4.83
N GLY A 176 2.29 1.90 -5.98
CA GLY A 176 0.90 1.94 -6.46
C GLY A 176 0.43 0.68 -7.21
N ILE A 177 1.26 -0.39 -7.23
CA ILE A 177 0.91 -1.68 -7.83
C ILE A 177 -0.01 -2.47 -6.89
N VAL A 178 -0.97 -3.22 -7.43
CA VAL A 178 -1.96 -3.95 -6.65
C VAL A 178 -1.48 -5.37 -6.30
N GLY A 179 -1.80 -5.82 -5.09
CA GLY A 179 -1.61 -7.20 -4.64
C GLY A 179 -0.14 -7.59 -4.41
N CYS A 180 0.13 -8.90 -4.30
CA CYS A 180 1.46 -9.41 -3.96
C CYS A 180 2.52 -9.21 -5.05
N ALA A 181 2.13 -8.73 -6.23
CA ALA A 181 3.04 -8.38 -7.31
C ALA A 181 4.03 -7.26 -6.91
N GLY A 182 3.67 -6.45 -5.91
CA GLY A 182 4.55 -5.42 -5.34
C GLY A 182 5.71 -5.94 -4.48
N LEU A 183 5.68 -7.20 -4.04
CA LEU A 183 6.65 -7.70 -3.06
C LEU A 183 8.09 -7.72 -3.59
N LEU A 184 8.33 -8.39 -4.72
CA LEU A 184 9.66 -8.47 -5.34
C LEU A 184 10.25 -7.10 -5.68
N PRO A 185 9.55 -6.19 -6.40
CA PRO A 185 10.12 -4.89 -6.70
C PRO A 185 10.36 -4.04 -5.43
N THR A 186 9.55 -4.19 -4.38
CA THR A 186 9.81 -3.52 -3.09
C THR A 186 11.09 -4.04 -2.43
N VAL A 187 11.32 -5.35 -2.43
CA VAL A 187 12.58 -5.94 -1.94
C VAL A 187 13.78 -5.41 -2.70
N GLU A 188 13.69 -5.31 -4.03
CA GLU A 188 14.80 -4.82 -4.86
C GLU A 188 15.05 -3.31 -4.68
N ALA A 189 14.00 -2.51 -4.45
CA ALA A 189 14.13 -1.10 -4.09
C ALA A 189 14.84 -0.93 -2.73
N ILE A 190 14.48 -1.73 -1.73
CA ILE A 190 15.12 -1.71 -0.40
C ILE A 190 16.61 -2.05 -0.51
N LYS A 191 16.96 -3.11 -1.26
CA LYS A 191 18.37 -3.48 -1.47
C LYS A 191 19.17 -2.41 -2.21
N ALA A 192 18.50 -1.60 -3.03
CA ALA A 192 19.10 -0.46 -3.72
C ALA A 192 19.21 0.80 -2.84
N GLY A 193 18.79 0.74 -1.57
CA GLY A 193 18.90 1.85 -0.62
C GLY A 193 17.83 2.93 -0.81
N LYS A 194 16.69 2.61 -1.43
CA LYS A 194 15.63 3.58 -1.73
C LYS A 194 14.53 3.55 -0.71
N ASP A 195 14.10 4.72 -0.24
CA ASP A 195 12.94 4.83 0.63
C ASP A 195 11.68 4.34 -0.07
N ILE A 196 10.74 3.80 0.70
CA ILE A 196 9.49 3.24 0.18
C ILE A 196 8.33 4.10 0.64
N ALA A 197 7.52 4.58 -0.30
CA ALA A 197 6.20 5.11 -0.03
C ALA A 197 5.16 4.00 -0.29
N LEU A 198 4.73 3.34 0.78
CA LEU A 198 3.90 2.14 0.72
C LEU A 198 2.43 2.50 0.54
N ALA A 199 1.90 2.34 -0.68
CA ALA A 199 0.45 2.42 -0.95
C ALA A 199 -0.19 1.03 -1.09
N ASN A 200 0.62 0.00 -1.34
CA ASN A 200 0.17 -1.37 -1.49
C ASN A 200 0.30 -2.16 -0.17
N LYS A 201 -0.75 -2.17 0.65
CA LYS A 201 -0.79 -2.88 1.93
C LYS A 201 -0.45 -4.37 1.83
N GLU A 202 -0.86 -5.03 0.75
CA GLU A 202 -0.64 -6.47 0.56
C GLU A 202 0.84 -6.85 0.56
N THR A 203 1.74 -5.96 0.10
CA THR A 203 3.19 -6.18 0.16
C THR A 203 3.68 -6.34 1.60
N LEU A 204 3.24 -5.47 2.51
CA LEU A 204 3.67 -5.53 3.91
C LEU A 204 2.95 -6.64 4.67
N ILE A 205 1.66 -6.85 4.41
CA ILE A 205 0.86 -7.89 5.10
C ILE A 205 1.38 -9.29 4.77
N SER A 206 1.72 -9.56 3.51
CA SER A 206 2.25 -10.86 3.08
C SER A 206 3.75 -11.02 3.34
N GLY A 207 4.50 -9.92 3.28
CA GLY A 207 5.96 -9.91 3.32
C GLY A 207 6.59 -9.44 4.62
N GLY A 208 5.82 -9.01 5.63
CA GLY A 208 6.31 -8.35 6.85
C GLY A 208 7.54 -8.99 7.50
N PRO A 209 7.54 -10.31 7.79
CA PRO A 209 8.69 -11.00 8.38
C PRO A 209 9.98 -10.97 7.53
N VAL A 210 9.88 -10.70 6.22
CA VAL A 210 11.01 -10.58 5.30
C VAL A 210 11.37 -9.12 5.05
N ILE A 211 10.39 -8.23 4.91
CA ILE A 211 10.57 -6.81 4.61
C ILE A 211 11.18 -6.07 5.81
N LEU A 212 10.69 -6.31 7.03
CA LEU A 212 11.15 -5.59 8.23
C LEU A 212 12.66 -5.77 8.51
N PRO A 213 13.22 -7.00 8.47
CA PRO A 213 14.67 -7.18 8.59
C PRO A 213 15.46 -6.46 7.49
N LEU A 214 14.96 -6.46 6.25
CA LEU A 214 15.64 -5.80 5.13
C LEU A 214 15.67 -4.28 5.28
N LEU A 215 14.58 -3.65 5.71
CA LEU A 215 14.56 -2.21 5.98
C LEU A 215 15.66 -1.82 6.98
N LYS A 216 15.82 -2.62 8.04
CA LYS A 216 16.87 -2.43 9.04
C LYS A 216 18.27 -2.69 8.50
N GLU A 217 18.46 -3.74 7.71
CA GLU A 217 19.74 -4.12 7.12
C GLU A 217 20.28 -3.03 6.18
N TYR A 218 19.41 -2.46 5.35
CA TYR A 218 19.79 -1.46 4.34
C TYR A 218 19.61 0.00 4.81
N GLY A 219 19.10 0.23 6.02
CA GLY A 219 18.88 1.57 6.56
C GLY A 219 17.82 2.38 5.79
N VAL A 220 16.86 1.69 5.19
CA VAL A 220 15.81 2.25 4.33
C VAL A 220 14.55 2.54 5.15
N LYS A 221 13.87 3.65 4.84
CA LYS A 221 12.62 4.03 5.50
C LYS A 221 11.41 3.58 4.68
N MET A 222 10.34 3.19 5.37
CA MET A 222 9.06 2.88 4.74
C MET A 222 7.97 3.80 5.32
N THR A 223 7.45 4.71 4.50
CA THR A 223 6.39 5.65 4.89
C THR A 223 5.04 5.15 4.38
N PRO A 224 3.99 5.10 5.21
CA PRO A 224 2.66 4.70 4.74
C PRO A 224 2.02 5.78 3.86
N ALA A 225 1.39 5.34 2.77
CA ALA A 225 0.58 6.17 1.89
C ALA A 225 -0.92 5.81 1.94
N ASP A 226 -1.30 4.69 2.56
CA ASP A 226 -2.70 4.42 2.88
C ASP A 226 -3.24 5.47 3.86
N SER A 227 -4.50 5.87 3.71
CA SER A 227 -5.03 7.12 4.28
C SER A 227 -5.02 7.11 5.80
N GLU A 228 -5.46 5.99 6.39
CA GLU A 228 -5.51 5.75 7.82
C GLU A 228 -4.10 5.74 8.44
N HIS A 229 -3.18 4.97 7.84
CA HIS A 229 -1.83 4.83 8.35
C HIS A 229 -1.00 6.09 8.12
N SER A 230 -1.25 6.82 7.04
CA SER A 230 -0.69 8.16 6.83
C SER A 230 -1.16 9.12 7.92
N ALA A 231 -2.45 9.10 8.30
CA ALA A 231 -2.96 9.92 9.40
C ALA A 231 -2.35 9.54 10.76
N ILE A 232 -2.19 8.23 11.04
CA ILE A 232 -1.49 7.75 12.23
C ILE A 232 -0.03 8.21 12.22
N PHE A 233 0.67 8.04 11.10
CA PHE A 233 2.06 8.43 10.95
C PHE A 233 2.26 9.93 11.15
N GLN A 234 1.40 10.77 10.58
CA GLN A 234 1.43 12.22 10.77
C GLN A 234 1.18 12.60 12.24
N SER A 235 0.25 11.92 12.91
CA SER A 235 -0.04 12.17 14.33
C SER A 235 1.10 11.74 15.26
N LEU A 236 1.92 10.77 14.83
CA LEU A 236 3.07 10.28 15.58
C LEU A 236 4.30 11.19 15.49
N GLN A 237 4.34 12.13 14.55
CA GLN A 237 5.48 13.04 14.40
C GLN A 237 5.60 13.93 15.65
N GLY A 238 6.70 13.78 16.39
CA GLY A 238 6.93 14.51 17.65
C GLY A 238 6.50 13.75 18.92
N VAL A 239 5.85 12.59 18.79
CA VAL A 239 5.53 11.75 19.95
C VAL A 239 6.82 11.10 20.48
N PRO A 240 7.12 11.21 21.80
CA PRO A 240 8.34 10.65 22.35
C PRO A 240 8.36 9.11 22.27
N PRO A 241 9.54 8.47 22.28
CA PRO A 241 9.65 7.01 22.37
C PRO A 241 8.82 6.42 23.51
N GLY A 242 8.02 5.40 23.22
CA GLY A 242 7.10 4.78 24.18
C GLY A 242 5.83 5.60 24.48
N GLY A 243 5.65 6.76 23.83
CA GLY A 243 4.48 7.62 23.99
C GLY A 243 3.24 7.16 23.22
N LEU A 244 3.28 6.10 22.39
CA LEU A 244 2.09 5.56 21.73
C LEU A 244 1.44 4.48 22.60
N ARG A 245 0.21 4.72 23.07
CA ARG A 245 -0.58 3.74 23.83
C ARG A 245 -1.48 2.89 22.94
N LYS A 246 -2.21 3.54 22.01
CA LYS A 246 -3.22 2.88 21.16
C LYS A 246 -3.33 3.56 19.79
N VAL A 247 -3.62 2.77 18.76
CA VAL A 247 -4.03 3.22 17.43
C VAL A 247 -5.55 3.13 17.31
N ILE A 248 -6.19 4.20 16.86
CA ILE A 248 -7.63 4.24 16.54
C ILE A 248 -7.75 4.25 15.02
N LEU A 249 -8.10 3.11 14.45
CA LEU A 249 -8.20 2.87 13.02
C LEU A 249 -9.65 3.07 12.56
N THR A 250 -9.95 4.19 11.93
CA THR A 250 -11.32 4.51 11.52
C THR A 250 -11.73 3.78 10.24
N ALA A 251 -12.99 3.37 10.10
CA ALA A 251 -13.55 2.73 8.91
C ALA A 251 -14.82 3.44 8.43
N SER A 252 -15.08 3.50 7.12
CA SER A 252 -16.35 4.05 6.59
C SER A 252 -17.57 3.18 6.93
N GLY A 253 -17.34 1.87 7.14
CA GLY A 253 -18.36 0.85 7.30
C GLY A 253 -18.77 0.15 5.99
N GLY A 254 -18.42 0.71 4.83
CA GLY A 254 -18.70 0.11 3.52
C GLY A 254 -20.19 0.10 3.12
N ALA A 255 -20.50 -0.61 2.04
CA ALA A 255 -21.82 -0.60 1.39
C ALA A 255 -22.96 -1.19 2.24
N PHE A 256 -22.62 -2.07 3.18
CA PHE A 256 -23.55 -2.85 4.00
C PHE A 256 -23.58 -2.42 5.47
N ARG A 257 -22.94 -1.30 5.83
CA ARG A 257 -22.86 -0.79 7.21
C ARG A 257 -24.21 -0.74 7.93
N ASP A 258 -25.24 -0.32 7.22
CA ASP A 258 -26.56 -0.02 7.78
C ASP A 258 -27.52 -1.23 7.73
N PHE A 259 -27.00 -2.43 7.39
CA PHE A 259 -27.73 -3.69 7.41
C PHE A 259 -27.38 -4.49 8.66
N SER A 260 -28.37 -5.15 9.26
CA SER A 260 -28.13 -6.17 10.29
C SER A 260 -27.55 -7.45 9.68
N ALA A 261 -26.93 -8.27 10.53
CA ALA A 261 -26.37 -9.55 10.09
C ALA A 261 -27.46 -10.49 9.54
N ASP A 262 -28.63 -10.53 10.18
CA ASP A 262 -29.75 -11.39 9.76
C ASP A 262 -30.34 -10.94 8.41
N GLU A 263 -30.48 -9.63 8.18
CA GLU A 263 -30.92 -9.09 6.88
C GLU A 263 -29.93 -9.45 5.76
N LEU A 264 -28.62 -9.35 6.02
CA LEU A 264 -27.61 -9.72 5.03
C LEU A 264 -27.64 -11.23 4.72
N LEU A 265 -27.82 -12.08 5.72
CA LEU A 265 -27.95 -13.53 5.55
C LEU A 265 -29.13 -13.86 4.64
N GLU A 266 -30.29 -13.28 4.94
CA GLU A 266 -31.52 -13.49 4.17
C GLU A 266 -31.37 -13.00 2.72
N LEU A 267 -30.76 -11.82 2.52
CA LEU A 267 -30.53 -11.26 1.19
C LEU A 267 -29.52 -12.08 0.38
N CYS A 268 -28.51 -12.67 1.02
CA CYS A 268 -27.57 -13.56 0.35
C CYS A 268 -28.26 -14.79 -0.26
N GLU A 269 -29.30 -15.31 0.39
CA GLU A 269 -30.09 -16.44 -0.11
C GLU A 269 -31.14 -16.00 -1.14
N LYS A 270 -31.85 -14.90 -0.88
CA LYS A 270 -33.00 -14.47 -1.68
C LYS A 270 -32.63 -13.64 -2.91
N ASP A 271 -31.60 -12.82 -2.82
CA ASP A 271 -31.18 -11.90 -3.90
C ASP A 271 -29.65 -11.72 -3.93
N PRO A 272 -28.90 -12.76 -4.34
CA PRO A 272 -27.45 -12.69 -4.45
C PRO A 272 -26.98 -11.71 -5.52
N GLU A 273 -27.83 -11.33 -6.49
CA GLU A 273 -27.48 -10.35 -7.50
C GLU A 273 -27.45 -8.93 -6.93
N PHE A 274 -28.45 -8.56 -6.10
CA PHE A 274 -28.44 -7.32 -5.34
C PHE A 274 -27.17 -7.20 -4.50
N ILE A 275 -26.78 -8.25 -3.79
CA ILE A 275 -25.56 -8.28 -2.97
C ILE A 275 -24.33 -7.98 -3.81
N ARG A 276 -24.15 -8.66 -4.96
CA ARG A 276 -23.03 -8.41 -5.87
C ARG A 276 -22.98 -6.96 -6.35
N LYS A 277 -24.12 -6.42 -6.80
CA LYS A 277 -24.21 -5.04 -7.28
C LYS A 277 -23.96 -4.01 -6.17
N LYS A 278 -24.46 -4.26 -4.97
CA LYS A 278 -24.29 -3.37 -3.81
C LYS A 278 -22.84 -3.37 -3.32
N ALA A 279 -22.17 -4.52 -3.33
CA ALA A 279 -20.77 -4.65 -2.90
C ALA A 279 -19.77 -3.88 -3.78
N THR A 280 -20.14 -3.54 -5.03
CA THR A 280 -19.33 -2.73 -5.93
C THR A 280 -19.63 -1.22 -5.83
N THR A 281 -20.31 -0.78 -4.77
CA THR A 281 -20.59 0.64 -4.48
C THR A 281 -19.89 1.08 -3.20
N HIS A 282 -19.49 2.34 -3.11
CA HIS A 282 -18.95 2.91 -1.87
C HIS A 282 -19.59 4.27 -1.59
N PRO A 283 -19.97 4.58 -0.32
CA PRO A 283 -20.69 5.81 0.00
C PRO A 283 -19.87 7.08 -0.19
N ASN A 284 -18.55 7.02 -0.02
CA ASN A 284 -17.70 8.21 0.09
C ASN A 284 -16.62 8.33 -0.99
N TRP A 285 -16.31 7.25 -1.70
CA TRP A 285 -15.08 7.16 -2.50
C TRP A 285 -15.36 6.49 -3.84
N ASP A 286 -14.67 6.94 -4.89
CA ASP A 286 -14.57 6.23 -6.16
C ASP A 286 -13.23 5.48 -6.19
N MET A 287 -13.28 4.16 -6.19
CA MET A 287 -12.11 3.30 -6.00
C MET A 287 -12.17 2.06 -6.90
N GLY A 288 -11.02 1.39 -7.06
CA GLY A 288 -10.94 0.14 -7.82
C GLY A 288 -11.84 -0.97 -7.25
N ALA A 289 -12.32 -1.85 -8.12
CA ALA A 289 -13.32 -2.86 -7.75
C ALA A 289 -12.94 -3.73 -6.53
N LYS A 290 -11.67 -4.16 -6.44
CA LYS A 290 -11.18 -5.00 -5.33
C LYS A 290 -11.32 -4.31 -3.98
N ILE A 291 -10.81 -3.09 -3.85
CA ILE A 291 -10.87 -2.33 -2.58
C ILE A 291 -12.30 -1.92 -2.22
N THR A 292 -13.15 -1.65 -3.23
CA THR A 292 -14.57 -1.36 -3.02
C THR A 292 -15.29 -2.55 -2.38
N VAL A 293 -15.06 -3.75 -2.91
CA VAL A 293 -15.63 -5.00 -2.37
C VAL A 293 -15.05 -5.34 -0.99
N ASP A 294 -13.75 -5.20 -0.79
CA ASP A 294 -13.11 -5.40 0.51
C ASP A 294 -13.62 -4.42 1.56
N SER A 295 -13.95 -3.19 1.17
CA SER A 295 -14.56 -2.19 2.05
C SER A 295 -15.99 -2.58 2.42
N ALA A 296 -16.77 -3.09 1.46
CA ALA A 296 -18.12 -3.57 1.72
C ALA A 296 -18.16 -4.75 2.72
N THR A 297 -17.14 -5.61 2.70
CA THR A 297 -17.00 -6.74 3.62
C THR A 297 -16.22 -6.43 4.90
N LEU A 298 -15.68 -5.21 5.03
CA LEU A 298 -14.72 -4.82 6.07
C LEU A 298 -13.43 -5.66 6.11
N MET A 299 -13.20 -6.53 5.11
CA MET A 299 -11.92 -7.20 4.92
C MET A 299 -10.79 -6.20 4.72
N ASN A 300 -11.07 -5.07 4.04
CA ASN A 300 -10.10 -3.99 3.88
C ASN A 300 -9.57 -3.54 5.25
N LYS A 301 -10.47 -3.32 6.22
CA LYS A 301 -10.09 -2.90 7.57
C LYS A 301 -9.34 -4.00 8.33
N GLY A 302 -9.70 -5.27 8.11
CA GLY A 302 -8.95 -6.41 8.65
C GLY A 302 -7.50 -6.47 8.16
N LEU A 303 -7.27 -6.19 6.87
CA LEU A 303 -5.94 -6.08 6.27
C LEU A 303 -5.16 -4.91 6.87
N GLU A 304 -5.80 -3.75 7.01
CA GLU A 304 -5.18 -2.55 7.57
C GLU A 304 -4.82 -2.66 9.05
N VAL A 305 -5.53 -3.50 9.83
CA VAL A 305 -5.14 -3.85 11.20
C VAL A 305 -3.79 -4.60 11.20
N ILE A 306 -3.58 -5.53 10.27
CA ILE A 306 -2.30 -6.25 10.13
C ILE A 306 -1.21 -5.30 9.65
N GLU A 307 -1.54 -4.41 8.73
CA GLU A 307 -0.61 -3.38 8.25
C GLU A 307 -0.19 -2.43 9.37
N ALA A 308 -1.11 -1.95 10.20
CA ALA A 308 -0.81 -1.08 11.35
C ALA A 308 0.09 -1.78 12.38
N HIS A 309 -0.13 -3.09 12.61
CA HIS A 309 0.77 -3.89 13.44
C HIS A 309 2.21 -3.87 12.92
N TYR A 310 2.41 -4.09 11.61
CA TYR A 310 3.75 -4.10 11.02
C TYR A 310 4.37 -2.72 10.82
N LEU A 311 3.58 -1.69 10.46
CA LEU A 311 4.07 -0.33 10.31
C LEU A 311 4.48 0.28 11.65
N PHE A 312 3.67 0.07 12.69
CA PHE A 312 3.83 0.77 13.96
C PHE A 312 4.36 -0.10 15.11
N GLY A 313 4.61 -1.39 14.88
CA GLY A 313 5.16 -2.27 15.92
C GLY A 313 4.25 -2.43 17.15
N VAL A 314 2.97 -2.08 17.01
CA VAL A 314 1.97 -2.16 18.09
C VAL A 314 1.34 -3.54 18.11
N SER A 315 0.99 -4.05 19.29
CA SER A 315 0.24 -5.31 19.38
C SER A 315 -1.20 -5.15 18.87
N TYR A 316 -1.84 -6.25 18.46
CA TYR A 316 -3.23 -6.21 18.01
C TYR A 316 -4.21 -5.68 19.06
N ASP A 317 -3.94 -5.90 20.36
CA ASP A 317 -4.76 -5.38 21.45
C ASP A 317 -4.65 -3.85 21.60
N GLN A 318 -3.66 -3.22 20.97
CA GLN A 318 -3.47 -1.78 20.91
C GLN A 318 -4.07 -1.15 19.65
N ILE A 319 -4.81 -1.90 18.82
CA ILE A 319 -5.46 -1.40 17.61
C ILE A 319 -6.97 -1.48 17.80
N GLU A 320 -7.63 -0.33 17.83
CA GLU A 320 -9.09 -0.23 17.98
C GLU A 320 -9.71 0.24 16.65
N VAL A 321 -10.61 -0.59 16.10
CA VAL A 321 -11.34 -0.25 14.88
C VAL A 321 -12.63 0.50 15.25
N VAL A 322 -12.82 1.68 14.68
CA VAL A 322 -13.99 2.54 14.93
C VAL A 322 -14.68 2.87 13.61
N VAL A 323 -15.99 2.65 13.52
CA VAL A 323 -16.74 3.09 12.33
C VAL A 323 -16.98 4.59 12.40
N HIS A 324 -16.40 5.33 11.44
CA HIS A 324 -16.57 6.76 11.24
C HIS A 324 -17.16 7.01 9.83
N PRO A 325 -18.51 7.00 9.70
CA PRO A 325 -19.21 7.04 8.41
C PRO A 325 -18.82 8.21 7.50
N GLN A 326 -18.46 9.35 8.08
CA GLN A 326 -18.16 10.58 7.33
C GLN A 326 -16.77 10.53 6.68
N SER A 327 -15.88 9.65 7.15
CA SER A 327 -14.50 9.52 6.64
C SER A 327 -13.72 10.84 6.59
N ILE A 328 -13.98 11.74 7.56
CA ILE A 328 -13.27 13.02 7.70
C ILE A 328 -12.05 12.85 8.60
N LEU A 329 -12.24 12.21 9.76
CA LEU A 329 -11.12 11.78 10.60
C LEU A 329 -10.58 10.47 10.02
N HIS A 330 -9.38 10.53 9.43
CA HIS A 330 -8.78 9.37 8.74
C HIS A 330 -8.20 8.33 9.70
N SER A 331 -7.77 8.71 10.91
CA SER A 331 -7.46 7.84 12.06
C SER A 331 -7.02 8.72 13.23
N ALA A 332 -6.79 8.13 14.40
CA ALA A 332 -6.23 8.83 15.55
C ALA A 332 -5.26 7.93 16.34
N ILE A 333 -4.54 8.56 17.26
CA ILE A 333 -3.67 7.87 18.22
C ILE A 333 -4.04 8.28 19.64
N GLU A 334 -3.75 7.41 20.59
CA GLU A 334 -3.77 7.69 22.02
C GLU A 334 -2.34 7.71 22.55
N THR A 335 -1.92 8.82 23.17
CA THR A 335 -0.54 9.04 23.65
C THR A 335 -0.41 9.24 25.14
#